data_AF-A0A377D476-F1
#
_entry.id   AF-A0A377D476-F1
#
_cell.length_a   1.000
_cell.length_b   1.000
_cell.length_c   1.000
_cell.angle_alpha   90.00
_cell.angle_beta   90.00
_cell.angle_gamma   90.00
#
_symmetry.space_group_name_H-M   'P 1'
#
loop_
_entity.id
_entity.type
_entity.pdbx_description
1 polymer ?
#
loop_
_entity_poly.entity_id
_entity_poly.type
_entity_poly.pdbx_seq_one_letter_code
_entity_poly.pdbx_strand_id
1 'polypeptide(L)'
;MRIWLDPAKLNSFQMTAKDVTDAIESQNAQIAVGQLGGTPSVDKQALNATINAQSLLQTPEQFRDITLRVNQDGSEVRLGDVATVEMGAEKYDYLSRFNGKPASGLGVKLASGANEMATAELVLNRLDELAQYFPHGLEYKVAYETTSFVKASIEDVVKTLLEAIALVFLVMYLFLQNFRATLIPTIAVRWC
;
A
#
# COMPACT_ATOMS: atom_id res chain seq x y z
N MET A 1 -12.77 -9.31 -5.72
CA MET A 1 -14.16 -9.68 -6.10
C MET A 1 -14.79 -10.41 -4.93
N ARG A 2 -16.02 -10.06 -4.55
CA ARG A 2 -16.80 -10.74 -3.51
C ARG A 2 -18.03 -11.38 -4.12
N ILE A 3 -18.30 -12.61 -3.71
CA ILE A 3 -19.41 -13.43 -4.19
C ILE A 3 -20.17 -13.89 -2.96
N TRP A 4 -21.32 -13.28 -2.71
CA TRP A 4 -22.20 -13.59 -1.59
C TRP A 4 -23.24 -14.61 -2.03
N LEU A 5 -23.01 -15.87 -1.68
CA LEU A 5 -23.88 -16.98 -2.05
C LEU A 5 -25.20 -16.92 -1.28
N ASP A 6 -26.32 -17.13 -1.97
CA ASP A 6 -27.63 -17.31 -1.35
C ASP A 6 -27.92 -18.82 -1.18
N PRO A 7 -27.90 -19.35 0.05
CA PRO A 7 -28.09 -20.78 0.28
C PRO A 7 -29.50 -21.27 -0.11
N ALA A 8 -30.52 -20.40 -0.05
CA ALA A 8 -31.88 -20.79 -0.43
C ALA A 8 -31.97 -20.99 -1.95
N LYS A 9 -31.34 -20.11 -2.73
CA LYS A 9 -31.28 -20.22 -4.19
C LYS A 9 -30.38 -21.37 -4.64
N LEU A 10 -29.23 -21.57 -4.00
CA LEU A 10 -28.38 -22.73 -4.28
C LEU A 10 -29.17 -24.04 -4.09
N ASN A 11 -29.95 -24.15 -3.01
CA ASN A 11 -30.78 -25.32 -2.77
C ASN A 11 -31.90 -25.51 -3.82
N SER A 12 -32.53 -24.44 -4.31
CA SER A 12 -33.56 -24.55 -5.36
C SER A 12 -33.02 -25.11 -6.68
N PHE A 13 -31.73 -24.87 -6.96
CA PHE A 13 -31.04 -25.41 -8.14
C PHE A 13 -30.27 -26.71 -7.85
N GLN A 14 -30.40 -27.27 -6.63
CA GLN A 14 -29.68 -28.46 -6.16
C GLN A 14 -28.16 -28.32 -6.31
N MET A 15 -27.64 -27.12 -6.01
CA MET A 15 -26.24 -26.78 -6.13
C MET A 15 -25.59 -26.60 -4.75
N THR A 16 -24.30 -26.85 -4.69
CA THR A 16 -23.47 -26.64 -3.51
C THR A 16 -22.50 -25.48 -3.72
N ALA A 17 -21.92 -24.99 -2.64
CA ALA A 17 -20.85 -24.00 -2.72
C ALA A 17 -19.63 -24.53 -3.52
N LYS A 18 -19.42 -25.85 -3.53
CA LYS A 18 -18.35 -26.49 -4.29
C LYS A 18 -18.54 -26.37 -5.80
N ASP A 19 -19.77 -26.54 -6.28
CA ASP A 19 -20.08 -26.39 -7.71
C ASP A 19 -19.79 -24.96 -8.18
N VAL A 20 -20.04 -23.97 -7.31
CA VAL A 20 -19.71 -22.57 -7.60
C VAL A 20 -18.20 -22.34 -7.65
N THR A 21 -17.44 -22.84 -6.68
CA THR A 21 -15.98 -22.69 -6.70
C THR A 21 -15.35 -23.36 -7.92
N ASP A 22 -15.80 -24.57 -8.27
CA ASP A 22 -15.28 -25.32 -9.41
C ASP A 22 -15.61 -24.60 -10.75
N ALA A 23 -16.80 -24.01 -10.87
CA ALA A 23 -17.18 -23.20 -12.03
C ALA A 23 -16.34 -21.92 -12.16
N ILE A 24 -16.06 -21.24 -11.05
CA ILE A 24 -15.20 -20.05 -11.05
C ILE A 24 -13.76 -20.42 -11.45
N GLU A 25 -13.19 -21.49 -10.89
CA GLU A 25 -11.82 -21.91 -11.21
C GLU A 25 -11.67 -22.33 -12.68
N SER A 26 -12.68 -22.98 -13.26
CA SER A 26 -12.65 -23.42 -14.66
C SER A 26 -12.84 -22.29 -15.67
N GLN A 27 -13.66 -21.27 -15.36
CA GLN A 27 -13.96 -20.16 -16.28
C GLN A 27 -13.09 -18.92 -16.05
N ASN A 28 -12.52 -18.75 -14.86
CA ASN A 28 -11.56 -17.69 -14.54
C ASN A 28 -10.12 -18.24 -14.52
N ALA A 29 -9.71 -18.86 -15.63
CA ALA A 29 -8.38 -19.43 -15.79
C ALA A 29 -7.57 -18.69 -16.86
N GLN A 30 -6.27 -18.53 -16.62
CA GLN A 30 -5.36 -18.01 -17.63
C GLN A 30 -4.85 -19.16 -18.50
N ILE A 31 -5.27 -19.18 -19.77
CA ILE A 31 -4.90 -20.23 -20.71
C ILE A 31 -3.74 -19.75 -21.59
N ALA A 32 -2.62 -20.47 -21.55
CA ALA A 32 -1.51 -20.26 -22.48
C ALA A 32 -1.72 -21.08 -23.75
N VAL A 33 -1.96 -20.42 -24.88
CA VAL A 33 -2.22 -21.09 -26.19
C VAL A 33 -0.97 -21.21 -27.05
N GLY A 34 0.09 -20.47 -26.71
CA GLY A 34 1.38 -20.54 -27.42
C GLY A 34 1.44 -19.57 -28.60
N GLN A 35 2.07 -19.98 -29.70
CA GLN A 35 2.34 -19.10 -30.85
C GLN A 35 2.01 -19.79 -32.17
N LEU A 36 1.35 -19.06 -33.07
CA LEU A 36 1.21 -19.44 -34.46
C LEU A 36 2.58 -19.31 -35.14
N GLY A 37 3.09 -20.38 -35.74
CA GLY A 37 4.43 -20.39 -36.33
C GLY A 37 5.56 -20.39 -35.29
N GLY A 38 5.30 -20.86 -34.07
CA GLY A 38 6.33 -21.12 -33.06
C GLY A 38 7.31 -22.22 -33.50
N THR A 39 8.50 -22.24 -32.92
CA THR A 39 9.51 -23.26 -33.21
C THR A 39 9.19 -24.60 -32.52
N PRO A 40 9.49 -25.75 -33.15
CA PRO A 40 10.05 -25.92 -34.49
C PRO A 40 9.02 -25.67 -35.60
N SER A 41 9.37 -24.81 -36.56
CA SER A 41 8.48 -24.39 -37.66
C SER A 41 8.83 -25.09 -38.98
N VAL A 42 7.86 -25.14 -39.89
CA VAL A 42 8.08 -25.61 -41.27
C VAL A 42 8.97 -24.65 -42.06
N ASP A 43 9.72 -25.17 -43.04
CA ASP A 43 10.54 -24.36 -43.93
C ASP A 43 9.69 -23.33 -44.67
N LYS A 44 10.16 -22.07 -44.68
CA LYS A 44 9.47 -20.87 -45.23
C LYS A 44 8.27 -20.33 -44.42
N GLN A 45 8.14 -20.67 -43.13
CA GLN A 45 7.17 -20.00 -42.25
C GLN A 45 7.47 -18.49 -42.14
N ALA A 46 6.59 -17.64 -42.68
CA ALA A 46 6.78 -16.19 -42.75
C ALA A 46 6.15 -15.42 -41.57
N LEU A 47 5.21 -16.03 -40.83
CA LEU A 47 4.49 -15.39 -39.74
C LEU A 47 4.74 -16.13 -38.42
N ASN A 48 5.21 -15.41 -37.41
CA ASN A 48 5.19 -15.83 -36.02
C ASN A 48 4.33 -14.82 -35.24
N ALA A 49 3.27 -15.31 -34.58
CA ALA A 49 2.37 -14.48 -33.79
C ALA A 49 1.99 -15.20 -32.50
N THR A 50 2.06 -14.51 -31.37
CA THR A 50 1.60 -15.08 -30.08
C THR A 50 0.08 -15.10 -30.03
N ILE A 51 -0.49 -16.25 -29.69
CA ILE A 51 -1.93 -16.42 -29.53
C ILE A 51 -2.28 -16.16 -28.07
N ASN A 52 -3.06 -15.11 -27.85
CA ASN A 52 -3.63 -14.81 -26.54
C ASN A 52 -5.03 -15.41 -26.48
N ALA A 53 -5.28 -16.28 -25.50
CA ALA A 53 -6.63 -16.72 -25.16
C ALA A 53 -7.24 -15.84 -24.07
N GLN A 54 -8.47 -16.20 -23.70
CA GLN A 54 -9.28 -15.53 -22.70
C GLN A 54 -8.45 -15.24 -21.44
N SER A 55 -8.42 -13.96 -21.08
CA SER A 55 -7.79 -13.48 -19.85
C SER A 55 -8.73 -13.69 -18.66
N LEU A 56 -8.17 -13.59 -17.45
CA LEU A 56 -8.94 -13.56 -16.21
C LEU A 56 -10.08 -12.54 -16.28
N LEU A 57 -11.20 -12.88 -15.66
CA LEU A 57 -12.37 -12.01 -15.51
C LEU A 57 -11.99 -10.82 -14.61
N GLN A 58 -12.41 -9.62 -15.01
CA GLN A 58 -12.01 -8.37 -14.36
C GLN A 58 -13.19 -7.64 -13.70
N THR A 59 -14.38 -7.73 -14.29
CA THR A 59 -15.53 -6.95 -13.83
C THR A 59 -16.56 -7.81 -13.11
N PRO A 60 -17.32 -7.26 -12.13
CA PRO A 60 -18.39 -8.00 -11.46
C PRO A 60 -19.41 -8.60 -12.42
N GLU A 61 -19.71 -7.92 -13.51
CA GLU A 61 -20.66 -8.36 -14.54
C GLU A 61 -20.16 -9.65 -15.21
N GLN A 62 -18.88 -9.71 -15.58
CA GLN A 62 -18.27 -10.91 -16.13
C GLN A 62 -18.33 -12.10 -15.18
N PHE A 63 -18.18 -11.86 -13.87
CA PHE A 63 -18.34 -12.90 -12.86
C PHE A 63 -19.81 -13.34 -12.72
N ARG A 64 -20.79 -12.42 -12.83
CA ARG A 64 -22.21 -12.77 -12.78
C ARG A 64 -22.62 -13.67 -13.93
N ASP A 65 -21.99 -13.51 -15.09
CA ASP A 65 -22.26 -14.29 -16.30
C ASP A 65 -21.60 -15.68 -16.32
N ILE A 66 -20.88 -16.07 -15.27
CA ILE A 66 -20.32 -17.43 -15.16
C ILE A 66 -21.47 -18.45 -15.17
N THR A 67 -21.46 -19.34 -16.16
CA THR A 67 -22.45 -20.41 -16.27
C THR A 67 -22.13 -21.50 -15.25
N LEU A 68 -23.04 -21.76 -14.32
CA LEU A 68 -22.87 -22.80 -13.31
C LEU A 68 -23.40 -24.15 -13.77
N ARG A 69 -24.55 -24.15 -14.44
CA ARG A 69 -25.23 -25.37 -14.92
C ARG A 69 -26.11 -25.06 -16.11
N VAL A 70 -26.25 -26.04 -17.00
CA VAL A 70 -27.28 -26.06 -18.04
C VAL A 70 -28.24 -27.21 -17.73
N ASN A 71 -29.53 -26.90 -17.62
CA ASN A 71 -30.60 -27.85 -17.34
C ASN A 71 -31.01 -28.61 -18.61
N GLN A 72 -31.75 -29.70 -18.45
CA GLN A 72 -32.18 -30.55 -19.57
C GLN A 72 -33.15 -29.84 -20.54
N ASP A 73 -33.82 -28.79 -20.07
CA ASP A 73 -34.71 -27.93 -20.87
C ASP A 73 -33.97 -26.83 -21.64
N GLY A 74 -32.63 -26.75 -21.49
CA GLY A 74 -31.79 -25.71 -22.10
C GLY A 74 -31.73 -24.42 -21.28
N SER A 75 -32.39 -24.32 -20.13
CA SER A 75 -32.21 -23.20 -19.22
C SER A 75 -30.81 -23.25 -18.59
N GLU A 76 -30.14 -22.11 -18.50
CA GLU A 76 -28.85 -21.99 -17.83
C GLU A 76 -29.01 -21.27 -16.48
N VAL A 77 -28.23 -21.71 -15.49
CA VAL A 77 -28.11 -21.07 -14.19
C VAL A 77 -26.78 -20.35 -14.17
N ARG A 78 -26.81 -19.03 -13.98
CA ARG A 78 -25.62 -18.19 -13.89
C ARG A 78 -25.28 -17.88 -12.44
N LEU A 79 -24.03 -17.47 -12.20
CA LEU A 79 -23.60 -17.07 -10.87
C LEU A 79 -24.44 -15.91 -10.31
N GLY A 80 -24.87 -14.97 -11.16
CA GLY A 80 -25.74 -13.86 -10.76
C GLY A 80 -27.12 -14.29 -10.26
N ASP A 81 -27.60 -15.48 -10.65
CA ASP A 81 -28.90 -15.98 -10.20
C ASP A 81 -28.85 -16.44 -8.74
N VAL A 82 -27.74 -17.06 -8.35
CA VAL A 82 -27.55 -17.70 -7.03
C VAL A 82 -26.66 -16.91 -6.07
N ALA A 83 -26.00 -15.85 -6.53
CA ALA A 83 -25.08 -15.06 -5.71
C ALA A 83 -25.08 -13.56 -6.06
N THR A 84 -24.82 -12.73 -5.06
CA THR A 84 -24.55 -11.30 -5.27
C THR A 84 -23.06 -11.09 -5.48
N VAL A 85 -22.68 -10.57 -6.65
CA VAL A 85 -21.28 -10.31 -7.00
C VAL A 85 -20.99 -8.81 -6.97
N GLU A 86 -19.96 -8.42 -6.23
CA GLU A 86 -19.54 -7.02 -6.09
C GLU A 86 -18.03 -6.86 -5.87
N MET A 87 -17.51 -5.65 -6.13
CA MET A 87 -16.18 -5.27 -5.69
C MET A 87 -16.22 -4.84 -4.22
N GLY A 88 -15.69 -5.70 -3.35
CA GLY A 88 -15.61 -5.46 -1.91
C GLY A 88 -14.21 -5.72 -1.35
N ALA A 89 -14.01 -5.35 -0.09
CA ALA A 89 -12.76 -5.56 0.64
C ALA A 89 -12.50 -7.05 0.89
N GLU A 90 -11.23 -7.47 0.95
CA GLU A 90 -10.83 -8.85 1.25
C GLU A 90 -11.11 -9.26 2.71
N LYS A 91 -11.10 -8.29 3.63
CA LYS A 91 -11.47 -8.48 5.04
C LYS A 91 -12.23 -7.27 5.53
N TYR A 92 -13.20 -7.51 6.41
CA TYR A 92 -14.05 -6.48 7.01
C TYR A 92 -13.81 -6.35 8.53
N ASP A 93 -12.70 -6.90 9.02
CA ASP A 93 -12.38 -6.99 10.46
C ASP A 93 -12.05 -5.63 11.09
N TYR A 94 -11.62 -4.66 10.28
CA TYR A 94 -11.18 -3.34 10.74
C TYR A 94 -11.97 -2.24 10.06
N LEU A 95 -12.52 -1.34 10.88
CA LEU A 95 -13.11 -0.09 10.42
C LEU A 95 -12.16 1.07 10.75
N SER A 96 -11.43 1.54 9.74
CA SER A 96 -10.48 2.64 9.90
C SER A 96 -11.18 3.99 9.71
N ARG A 97 -11.01 4.89 10.68
CA ARG A 97 -11.57 6.24 10.68
C ARG A 97 -10.53 7.24 11.15
N PHE A 98 -10.51 8.41 10.52
CA PHE A 98 -9.69 9.54 10.93
C PHE A 98 -10.61 10.72 11.23
N ASN A 99 -10.59 11.22 12.48
CA ASN A 99 -11.48 12.28 12.96
C ASN A 99 -12.97 12.04 12.61
N GLY A 100 -13.43 10.79 12.77
CA GLY A 100 -14.82 10.39 12.49
C GLY A 100 -15.16 10.17 11.01
N LYS A 101 -14.25 10.49 10.08
CA LYS A 101 -14.45 10.25 8.63
C LYS A 101 -13.85 8.91 8.20
N PRO A 102 -14.39 8.24 7.16
CA PRO A 102 -13.78 7.03 6.59
C PRO A 102 -12.34 7.32 6.14
N ALA A 103 -11.38 6.49 6.56
CA ALA A 103 -9.98 6.66 6.21
C ALA A 103 -9.31 5.31 6.06
N SER A 104 -8.31 5.22 5.20
CA SER A 104 -7.38 4.09 5.18
C SER A 104 -6.02 4.56 5.70
N GLY A 105 -5.25 3.64 6.28
CA GLY A 105 -3.97 3.94 6.92
C GLY A 105 -2.86 3.02 6.43
N LEU A 106 -1.65 3.57 6.39
CA LEU A 106 -0.41 2.82 6.16
C LEU A 106 0.49 3.00 7.38
N GLY A 107 0.84 1.88 8.04
CA GLY A 107 1.84 1.87 9.10
C GLY A 107 3.23 1.66 8.51
N VAL A 108 4.08 2.70 8.56
CA VAL A 108 5.48 2.58 8.14
C VAL A 108 6.34 2.25 9.36
N LYS A 109 7.09 1.14 9.28
CA LYS A 109 8.06 0.75 10.31
C LYS A 109 9.47 0.93 9.77
N LEU A 110 10.34 1.47 10.62
CA LEU A 110 11.74 1.68 10.28
C LEU A 110 12.47 0.34 10.15
N ALA A 111 13.30 0.20 9.11
CA ALA A 111 14.17 -0.94 8.95
C ALA A 111 15.32 -0.91 9.99
N SER A 112 15.86 -2.08 10.35
CA SER A 112 16.95 -2.17 11.31
C SER A 112 18.16 -1.37 10.85
N GLY A 113 18.66 -0.46 11.70
CA GLY A 113 19.82 0.39 11.41
C GLY A 113 19.56 1.58 10.49
N ALA A 114 18.31 1.78 10.04
CA ALA A 114 17.96 2.95 9.24
C ALA A 114 17.81 4.21 10.11
N ASN A 115 17.93 5.39 9.48
CA ASN A 115 17.73 6.67 10.14
C ASN A 115 16.25 7.08 10.05
N GLU A 116 15.64 7.35 11.20
CA GLU A 116 14.23 7.69 11.32
C GLU A 116 13.86 9.00 10.61
N MET A 117 14.62 10.08 10.84
CA MET A 117 14.33 11.40 10.27
C MET A 117 14.48 11.41 8.75
N ALA A 118 15.57 10.82 8.24
CA ALA A 118 15.78 10.73 6.79
C ALA A 118 14.71 9.87 6.12
N THR A 119 14.28 8.78 6.77
CA THR A 119 13.24 7.90 6.22
C THR A 119 11.89 8.60 6.19
N ALA A 120 11.52 9.32 7.26
CA ALA A 120 10.27 10.06 7.30
C ALA A 120 10.21 11.15 6.20
N GLU A 121 11.29 11.89 5.99
CA GLU A 121 11.37 12.90 4.95
C GLU A 121 11.19 12.28 3.54
N LEU A 122 11.84 11.15 3.27
CA LEU A 122 11.68 10.43 2.01
C LEU A 122 10.24 9.93 1.79
N VAL A 123 9.59 9.45 2.85
CA VAL A 123 8.19 9.00 2.79
C VAL A 123 7.27 10.17 2.49
N LEU A 124 7.43 11.31 3.18
CA LEU A 124 6.62 12.51 2.95
C LEU A 124 6.81 13.05 1.53
N ASN A 125 8.05 13.18 1.07
CA ASN A 125 8.35 13.63 -0.29
C ASN A 125 7.73 12.71 -1.34
N ARG A 126 7.74 11.39 -1.11
CA ARG A 126 7.10 10.43 -2.02
C ARG A 126 5.58 10.54 -2.00
N LEU A 127 4.98 10.81 -0.84
CA LEU A 127 3.54 11.03 -0.73
C LEU A 127 3.12 12.33 -1.44
N ASP A 128 3.93 13.39 -1.37
CA ASP A 128 3.68 14.65 -2.08
C ASP A 128 3.72 14.47 -3.60
N GLU A 129 4.66 13.69 -4.11
CA GLU A 129 4.72 13.34 -5.54
C GLU A 129 3.48 12.53 -5.97
N LEU A 130 3.07 11.56 -5.16
CA LEU A 130 1.92 10.71 -5.46
C LEU A 130 0.58 11.44 -5.31
N ALA A 131 0.50 12.44 -4.43
CA ALA A 131 -0.71 13.21 -4.18
C ALA A 131 -1.25 13.90 -5.44
N GLN A 132 -0.38 14.17 -6.42
CA GLN A 132 -0.78 14.76 -7.71
C GLN A 132 -1.64 13.82 -8.56
N TYR A 133 -1.56 12.51 -8.34
CA TYR A 133 -2.29 11.48 -9.08
C TYR A 133 -3.54 10.99 -8.33
N PHE A 134 -3.86 11.60 -7.19
CA PHE A 134 -4.99 11.19 -6.40
C PHE A 134 -6.32 11.57 -7.06
N PRO A 135 -7.34 10.70 -6.97
CA PRO A 135 -8.68 11.04 -7.43
C PRO A 135 -9.23 12.21 -6.61
N HIS A 136 -10.14 12.97 -7.21
CA HIS A 136 -10.77 14.10 -6.54
C HIS A 136 -11.38 13.70 -5.18
N GLY A 137 -11.03 14.45 -4.14
CA GLY A 137 -11.51 14.23 -2.77
C GLY A 137 -10.65 13.30 -1.92
N LEU A 138 -9.60 12.69 -2.47
CA LEU A 138 -8.62 11.93 -1.70
C LEU A 138 -7.48 12.84 -1.24
N GLU A 139 -7.29 12.94 0.08
CA GLU A 139 -6.18 13.66 0.72
C GLU A 139 -5.43 12.69 1.64
N TYR A 140 -4.10 12.81 1.68
CA TYR A 140 -3.31 12.14 2.70
C TYR A 140 -3.16 13.05 3.92
N LYS A 141 -3.12 12.46 5.12
CA LYS A 141 -2.80 13.15 6.37
C LYS A 141 -1.91 12.27 7.24
N VAL A 142 -0.96 12.89 7.90
CA VAL A 142 -0.11 12.21 8.89
C VAL A 142 -0.90 12.10 10.18
N ALA A 143 -1.33 10.89 10.52
CA ALA A 143 -2.12 10.64 11.73
C ALA A 143 -1.23 10.54 12.99
N TYR A 144 -0.04 9.99 12.84
CA TYR A 144 0.91 9.77 13.92
C TYR A 144 2.33 9.76 13.36
N GLU A 145 3.21 10.55 13.95
CA GLU A 145 4.64 10.56 13.66
C GLU A 145 5.46 10.84 14.93
N THR A 146 6.66 10.28 14.97
CA THR A 146 7.60 10.40 16.11
C THR A 146 8.77 11.35 15.81
N THR A 147 9.03 11.65 14.53
CA THR A 147 10.18 12.44 14.08
C THR A 147 10.14 13.90 14.55
N SER A 148 8.97 14.53 14.58
CA SER A 148 8.80 15.90 15.08
C SER A 148 9.24 16.03 16.55
N PHE A 149 8.99 15.01 17.37
CA PHE A 149 9.44 14.98 18.76
C PHE A 149 10.97 14.82 18.87
N VAL A 150 11.55 13.93 18.08
CA VAL A 150 13.02 13.73 18.04
C VAL A 150 13.72 15.01 17.59
N LYS A 151 13.20 15.67 16.55
CA LYS A 151 13.74 16.92 16.03
C LYS A 151 13.72 18.03 17.08
N ALA A 152 12.59 18.23 17.76
CA ALA A 152 12.47 19.23 18.83
C ALA A 152 13.45 18.93 19.98
N SER A 153 13.59 17.65 20.35
CA SER A 153 14.53 17.24 21.41
C SER A 153 15.99 17.54 21.04
N ILE A 154 16.40 17.33 19.78
CA ILE A 154 17.74 17.68 19.31
C ILE A 154 17.94 19.20 19.33
N GLU A 155 16.95 19.97 18.88
CA GLU A 155 17.02 21.43 18.86
C GLU A 155 17.17 21.99 20.28
N ASP A 156 16.42 21.47 21.25
CA ASP A 156 16.53 21.86 22.66
C ASP A 156 17.90 21.50 23.25
N VAL A 157 18.46 20.34 22.91
CA VAL A 157 19.81 19.94 23.33
C VAL A 157 20.87 20.89 22.75
N VAL A 158 20.77 21.25 21.48
CA VAL A 158 21.70 22.20 20.84
C VAL A 158 21.57 23.59 21.47
N LYS A 159 20.34 24.03 21.75
CA LYS A 159 20.08 25.32 22.41
C LYS A 159 20.67 25.37 23.81
N THR A 160 20.41 24.35 24.63
CA THR A 160 20.94 24.25 26.00
C THR A 160 22.47 24.14 26.00
N LEU A 161 23.07 23.47 25.02
CA LEU A 161 24.53 23.45 24.84
C LEU A 161 25.09 24.86 24.55
N LEU A 162 24.45 25.62 23.65
CA LEU A 162 24.86 27.00 23.34
C LEU A 162 24.70 27.93 24.54
N GLU A 163 23.61 27.80 25.29
CA GLU A 163 23.38 28.53 26.54
C GLU A 163 24.45 28.20 27.58
N ALA A 164 24.79 26.92 27.74
CA ALA A 164 25.86 26.48 28.66
C ALA A 164 27.23 27.06 28.25
N ILE A 165 27.59 27.03 26.96
CA ILE A 165 28.82 27.63 26.46
C ILE A 165 28.85 29.15 26.71
N ALA A 166 27.74 29.84 26.46
CA ALA A 166 27.63 31.28 26.70
C ALA A 166 27.76 31.63 28.19
N LEU A 167 27.12 30.86 29.07
CA LEU A 167 27.23 31.04 30.52
C LEU A 167 28.67 30.80 31.01
N VAL A 168 29.33 29.75 30.55
CA VAL A 168 30.74 29.48 30.87
C VAL A 168 31.63 30.62 30.40
N PHE A 169 31.42 31.11 29.17
CA PHE A 169 32.17 32.26 28.64
C PHE A 169 32.00 33.51 29.51
N LEU A 170 30.76 33.83 29.91
CA LEU A 170 30.45 34.99 30.76
C LEU A 170 31.12 34.89 32.12
N VAL A 171 31.06 33.72 32.77
CA VAL A 171 31.69 33.49 34.07
C VAL A 171 33.20 33.62 33.96
N MET A 172 33.84 32.98 32.96
CA MET A 172 35.28 33.08 32.75
C MET A 172 35.73 34.50 32.45
N TYR A 173 34.95 35.27 31.69
CA TYR A 173 35.24 36.67 31.38
C TYR A 173 35.15 37.58 32.60
N LEU A 174 34.22 37.32 33.51
CA LEU A 174 34.11 38.04 34.77
C LEU A 174 35.38 37.89 35.63
N PHE A 175 35.98 36.70 35.68
CA PHE A 175 37.19 36.44 36.47
C PHE A 175 38.48 36.89 35.80
N LEU A 176 38.63 36.62 34.49
CA LEU A 176 39.90 36.85 33.78
C LEU A 176 40.03 38.28 33.23
N GLN A 177 38.92 39.00 33.01
CA GLN A 177 38.84 40.35 32.41
C GLN A 177 39.66 40.54 31.11
N ASN A 178 40.09 39.44 30.49
CA ASN A 178 40.94 39.40 29.31
C ASN A 178 40.32 38.46 28.29
N PHE A 179 39.84 39.03 27.19
CA PHE A 179 39.15 38.33 26.12
C PHE A 179 39.98 37.20 25.49
N ARG A 180 41.32 37.31 25.49
CA ARG A 180 42.19 36.27 24.93
C ARG A 180 42.26 35.03 25.82
N ALA A 181 42.18 35.22 27.15
CA ALA A 181 42.28 34.13 28.12
C ALA A 181 40.98 33.31 28.22
N THR A 182 39.83 33.92 27.95
CA THR A 182 38.50 33.28 28.05
C THR A 182 38.16 32.44 26.81
N LEU A 183 38.75 32.76 25.66
CA LEU A 183 38.54 32.03 24.43
C LEU A 183 39.14 30.61 24.47
N ILE A 184 40.25 30.42 25.18
CA ILE A 184 40.97 29.14 25.28
C ILE A 184 40.06 28.01 25.84
N PRO A 185 39.43 28.16 27.03
CA PRO A 185 38.54 27.12 27.55
C PRO A 185 37.25 26.97 26.74
N THR A 186 36.74 28.05 26.14
CA THR A 186 35.52 27.99 25.29
C THR A 186 35.73 27.13 24.04
N ILE A 187 36.92 27.23 23.41
CA ILE A 187 37.28 26.40 22.26
C ILE A 187 37.54 24.95 22.70
N ALA A 188 38.15 24.74 23.87
CA ALA A 188 38.41 23.40 24.40
C ALA A 188 37.11 22.60 24.65
N VAL A 189 36.06 23.24 25.19
CA VAL A 189 34.76 22.60 25.42
C VAL A 189 34.09 22.14 24.12
N ARG A 190 34.31 22.83 22.99
CA ARG A 190 33.79 22.41 21.68
C ARG A 190 34.53 21.20 21.08
N TRP A 191 35.80 21.02 21.46
CA TRP A 191 36.66 19.95 20.93
C TRP A 191 36.53 18.64 21.70
N CYS A 192 36.05 18.71 22.93
CA CYS A 192 35.80 17.57 23.79
C CYS A 192 34.38 17.02 23.57
#